data_AF-A0A7C7CKQ0-F1
#
_entry.id   AF-A0A7C7CKQ0-F1
#
_cell.length_a   1.000
_cell.length_b   1.000
_cell.length_c   1.000
_cell.angle_alpha   90.00
_cell.angle_beta   90.00
_cell.angle_gamma   90.00
#
_symmetry.space_group_name_H-M   'P 1'
#
loop_
_entity.id
_entity.type
_entity.pdbx_description
1 polymer ?
#
loop_
_entity_poly.entity_id
_entity_poly.type
_entity_poly.pdbx_seq_one_letter_code
_entity_poly.pdbx_strand_id
1 'polypeptide(L)' 'MIAYLSGAMEHVADEGAGWRSDMAQWLKSELGHDVIDPVITSQALVEKNNAQDYRDWKTSDPIRFVEFVRKAINLDVE' A
#
# COMPACT_ATOMS: atom_id res chain seq x y z
N MET A 1 2.77 9.89 17.10
CA MET A 1 1.98 10.15 15.88
C MET A 1 2.26 9.03 14.89
N ILE A 2 1.31 8.70 14.04
CA ILE A 2 1.50 7.73 12.95
C ILE A 2 1.58 8.51 11.65
N ALA A 3 2.62 8.28 10.86
CA ALA A 3 2.76 8.84 9.52
C ALA A 3 2.32 7.80 8.48
N TYR A 4 1.51 8.23 7.52
CA TYR A 4 1.09 7.42 6.39
C TYR A 4 2.01 7.72 5.20
N LEU A 5 2.75 6.72 4.70
CA LEU A 5 3.65 6.93 3.56
C LEU A 5 2.90 6.88 2.23
N SER A 6 3.54 7.43 1.19
CA SER A 6 3.07 7.26 -0.18
C SER A 6 3.04 5.77 -0.56
N GLY A 7 2.08 5.37 -1.39
CA GLY A 7 2.03 4.05 -2.00
C GLY A 7 3.16 3.80 -3.02
N ALA A 8 2.97 2.77 -3.85
CA ALA A 8 3.90 2.47 -4.93
C ALA A 8 4.08 3.69 -5.85
N MET A 9 5.33 4.08 -6.07
CA MET A 9 5.70 5.26 -6.86
C MET A 9 6.23 4.80 -8.22
N GLU A 10 5.32 4.70 -9.20
CA GLU A 10 5.54 4.06 -10.52
C GLU A 10 6.78 4.54 -11.28
N HIS A 11 7.20 5.80 -11.07
CA HIS A 11 8.33 6.40 -11.77
C HIS A 11 9.63 6.46 -10.96
N VAL A 12 9.66 5.85 -9.77
CA VAL A 12 10.85 5.75 -8.91
C VAL A 12 11.44 4.36 -9.07
N ALA A 13 12.78 4.26 -9.00
CA ALA A 13 13.45 2.96 -8.89
C ALA A 13 12.80 2.16 -7.75
N ASP A 14 12.69 0.84 -7.89
CA ASP A 14 12.06 -0.08 -6.92
C ASP A 14 10.61 0.28 -6.48
N GLU A 15 9.90 1.09 -7.28
CA GLU A 15 8.58 1.64 -6.94
C GLU A 15 8.59 2.42 -5.60
N GLY A 16 9.76 2.90 -5.18
CA GLY A 16 9.95 3.67 -3.95
C GLY A 16 10.05 2.84 -2.66
N ALA A 17 10.27 1.53 -2.76
CA ALA A 17 10.44 0.65 -1.61
C ALA A 17 11.66 1.01 -0.74
N GLY A 18 12.80 1.36 -1.37
CA GLY A 18 13.97 1.85 -0.63
C GLY A 18 13.66 3.14 0.12
N TRP A 19 13.03 4.10 -0.57
CA TRP A 19 12.60 5.36 0.05
C TRP A 19 11.65 5.15 1.24
N ARG A 20 10.67 4.25 1.13
CA ARG A 20 9.75 3.95 2.25
C ARG A 20 10.49 3.36 3.45
N SER A 21 11.46 2.47 3.20
CA SER A 21 12.28 1.88 4.26
C SER A 21 13.10 2.93 5.00
N ASP A 22 13.81 3.78 4.25
CA ASP A 22 14.63 4.86 4.81
C ASP A 22 13.79 5.87 5.59
N MET A 23 12.64 6.27 5.04
CA MET A 23 11.73 7.20 5.70
C MET A 23 11.10 6.61 6.97
N ALA A 24 10.72 5.34 6.94
CA ALA A 24 10.16 4.67 8.12
C ALA A 24 11.18 4.63 9.26
N GLN A 25 12.44 4.29 8.95
CA GLN A 25 13.52 4.29 9.93
C GLN A 25 13.77 5.69 10.49
N TRP A 26 13.89 6.69 9.62
CA TRP A 26 14.17 8.08 10.01
C TRP A 26 13.05 8.67 10.88
N LEU A 27 11.79 8.46 10.49
CA LEU A 27 10.64 8.93 11.27
C LEU A 27 10.60 8.28 12.66
N LYS A 28 11.00 7.01 12.76
CA LYS A 28 11.08 6.31 14.04
C LYS A 28 12.24 6.79 14.89
N SER A 29 13.44 6.98 14.33
CA SER A 29 14.64 7.35 15.09
C SER A 29 14.64 8.81 15.53
N GLU A 30 14.25 9.72 14.63
CA GLU A 30 14.39 11.16 14.88
C GLU A 30 13.16 11.78 15.55
N LEU A 31 11.97 11.29 15.21
CA LEU A 31 10.70 11.87 15.67
C LEU A 31 9.89 10.93 16.58
N GLY A 32 10.34 9.68 16.75
CA GLY A 32 9.61 8.67 17.53
C GLY A 32 8.22 8.37 16.95
N HIS A 33 8.04 8.55 15.64
CA HIS A 33 6.76 8.30 14.97
C HIS A 33 6.71 6.87 14.42
N ASP A 34 5.53 6.25 14.52
CA ASP A 34 5.25 4.99 13.84
C ASP A 34 4.77 5.27 12.42
N VAL A 35 4.79 4.24 11.57
CA VAL A 35 4.55 4.40 10.15
C VAL A 35 3.60 3.33 9.62
N ILE A 36 2.68 3.74 8.75
CA ILE A 36 1.90 2.85 7.90
C ILE A 36 2.49 2.92 6.49
N ASP A 37 2.98 1.77 6.01
CA ASP A 37 3.35 1.57 4.61
C ASP A 37 2.17 0.92 3.88
N PRO A 38 1.45 1.67 3.02
CA PRO A 38 0.27 1.14 2.34
C PRO A 38 0.58 0.06 1.31
N VAL A 39 1.83 -0.08 0.86
CA VAL A 39 2.24 -1.17 -0.04
C VAL A 39 2.24 -2.50 0.71
N ILE A 40 2.74 -2.52 1.94
CA ILE A 40 2.75 -3.71 2.80
C ILE A 40 1.33 -4.10 3.20
N THR A 41 0.51 -3.14 3.64
CA THR A 41 -0.89 -3.42 4.03
C THR A 41 -1.72 -3.90 2.85
N SER A 42 -1.55 -3.28 1.67
CA SER A 42 -2.20 -3.71 0.43
C SER A 42 -1.75 -5.10 0.00
N GLN A 43 -0.47 -5.45 0.14
CA GLN A 43 0.03 -6.79 -0.19
C GLN A 43 -0.59 -7.86 0.72
N ALA A 44 -0.68 -7.61 2.02
CA ALA A 44 -1.34 -8.52 2.95
C ALA A 44 -2.83 -8.70 2.60
N LEU A 45 -3.50 -7.63 2.15
CA LEU A 45 -4.89 -7.70 1.68
C LEU A 45 -5.02 -8.53 0.40
N VAL A 46 -4.08 -8.38 -0.55
CA VAL A 46 -4.01 -9.17 -1.78
C VAL A 46 -3.91 -10.67 -1.46
N GLU A 47 -2.97 -11.05 -0.57
CA GLU A 47 -2.77 -12.43 -0.16
C GLU A 47 -4.01 -13.01 0.54
N LYS A 48 -4.60 -12.25 1.47
CA LYS A 48 -5.81 -12.66 2.19
C LYS A 48 -7.02 -12.92 1.28
N ASN A 49 -7.09 -12.24 0.13
CA ASN A 49 -8.22 -12.34 -0.80
C ASN A 49 -7.89 -13.15 -2.06
N ASN A 50 -6.71 -13.77 -2.17
CA ASN A 50 -6.22 -14.39 -3.41
C ASN A 50 -6.43 -13.49 -4.64
N ALA A 51 -5.98 -12.24 -4.52
CA ALA A 51 -6.22 -11.17 -5.48
C ALA A 51 -4.92 -10.71 -6.19
N GLN A 52 -3.98 -11.61 -6.45
CA GLN A 52 -2.64 -11.32 -6.98
C GLN A 52 -2.72 -10.57 -8.32
N ASP A 53 -3.67 -10.96 -9.17
CA ASP A 53 -3.89 -10.40 -10.49
C ASP A 53 -5.04 -9.36 -10.51
N TYR A 54 -5.36 -8.75 -9.36
CA TYR A 54 -6.51 -7.84 -9.27
C TYR A 54 -6.42 -6.66 -10.25
N ARG A 55 -5.19 -6.25 -10.63
CA ARG A 55 -4.99 -5.16 -11.59
C ARG A 55 -5.57 -5.50 -12.97
N ASP A 56 -5.58 -6.76 -13.36
CA ASP A 56 -6.13 -7.20 -14.65
C ASP A 56 -7.65 -7.07 -14.69
N TRP A 57 -8.30 -7.16 -13.52
CA TRP A 57 -9.75 -6.97 -13.37
C TRP A 57 -10.20 -5.57 -13.81
N LYS A 58 -9.31 -4.57 -13.87
CA LYS A 58 -9.62 -3.27 -14.49
C LYS A 58 -10.23 -3.40 -15.89
N THR A 59 -9.82 -4.43 -16.62
CA THR A 59 -10.29 -4.71 -17.99
C THR A 59 -11.20 -5.92 -18.05
N SER A 60 -10.89 -6.99 -17.32
CA SER A 60 -11.61 -8.27 -17.40
C SER A 60 -12.86 -8.35 -16.52
N ASP A 61 -12.88 -7.66 -15.37
CA ASP A 61 -14.03 -7.60 -14.45
C ASP A 61 -14.00 -6.31 -13.59
N PRO A 62 -14.44 -5.18 -14.16
CA PRO A 62 -14.33 -3.87 -13.49
C PRO A 62 -15.12 -3.78 -12.18
N ILE A 63 -16.21 -4.53 -12.04
CA ILE A 63 -17.02 -4.55 -10.82
C ILE A 63 -16.20 -5.16 -9.68
N ARG A 64 -15.61 -6.34 -9.93
CA ARG A 64 -14.74 -7.01 -8.96
C ARG A 64 -13.51 -6.17 -8.62
N PHE A 65 -12.94 -5.47 -9.60
CA PHE A 65 -11.86 -4.51 -9.35
C PHE A 65 -12.27 -3.43 -8.34
N VAL A 66 -13.41 -2.77 -8.56
CA VAL A 66 -13.91 -1.71 -7.68
C VAL A 66 -14.19 -2.24 -6.27
N GLU A 67 -14.78 -3.43 -6.15
CA GLU A 67 -15.04 -4.07 -4.85
C GLU A 67 -13.74 -4.36 -4.08
N PHE A 68 -12.70 -4.83 -4.77
CA PHE A 68 -11.40 -5.06 -4.15
C PHE A 68 -10.72 -3.75 -3.75
N VAL A 69 -10.72 -2.74 -4.61
CA VAL A 69 -10.13 -1.42 -4.29
C VAL A 69 -10.82 -0.78 -3.09
N ARG A 70 -12.14 -0.93 -2.94
CA ARG A 70 -12.86 -0.46 -1.74
C ARG A 70 -12.34 -1.11 -0.45
N LYS A 71 -11.98 -2.40 -0.47
CA LYS A 71 -11.37 -3.07 0.68
C LYS A 71 -10.01 -2.46 1.03
N ALA A 72 -9.20 -2.11 0.03
CA ALA A 72 -7.91 -1.45 0.24
C ALA A 72 -8.11 -0.05 0.85
N ILE A 73 -9.03 0.75 0.30
CA ILE A 73 -9.35 2.08 0.83
C ILE A 73 -9.84 2.00 2.29
N ASN A 74 -10.73 1.05 2.62
CA ASN A 74 -11.22 0.90 3.98
C ASN A 74 -10.09 0.52 4.94
N LEU A 75 -9.13 -0.32 4.52
CA LEU A 75 -7.97 -0.68 5.32
C LEU A 75 -7.07 0.52 5.63
N ASP A 76 -6.99 1.49 4.72
CA ASP A 76 -6.14 2.68 4.87
C ASP A 76 -6.79 3.79 5.71
N VAL A 77 -8.12 3.76 5.90
CA VAL A 77 -8.90 4.80 6.60
C VAL A 77 -9.32 4.38 8.02
N GLU A 78 -9.39 3.08 8.31
CA GLU A 78 -9.68 2.51 9.64
C GLU A 78 -8.47 2.57 10.59
#